data_AF-A0A359KJV0-F1
#
_entry.id   AF-A0A359KJV0-F1
#
_cell.length_a   1.000
_cell.length_b   1.000
_cell.length_c   1.000
_cell.angle_alpha   90.00
_cell.angle_beta   90.00
_cell.angle_gamma   90.00
#
_symmetry.space_group_name_H-M   'P 1'
#
loop_
_entity.id
_entity.type
_entity.pdbx_description
1 polymer ?
#
loop_
_entity_poly.entity_id
_entity_poly.type
_entity_poly.pdbx_seq_one_letter_code
_entity_poly.pdbx_strand_id
1 'polypeptide(L)'
;MLSTIVFVGGICSIAVETSASRLVGPYFGSSTFIWANLIGLTLLYLTIGYFLGGKIADRYPEPAVLYTLTAVAGFSVAFIPMLSRPILEISLAAFDNVSV
;
A
#
# COMPACT_ATOMS: atom_id res chain seq x y z
N MET A 1 4.70 -22.38 9.44
CA MET A 1 3.58 -21.42 9.48
C MET A 1 4.06 -19.98 9.35
N LEU A 2 4.97 -19.48 10.21
CA LEU A 2 5.55 -18.13 10.11
C LEU A 2 6.21 -17.84 8.75
N SER A 3 7.05 -18.74 8.23
CA SER A 3 7.71 -18.56 6.93
C SER A 3 6.71 -18.40 5.77
N THR A 4 5.60 -19.14 5.80
CA THR A 4 4.53 -19.01 4.81
C THR A 4 3.87 -17.63 4.86
N ILE A 5 3.61 -17.10 6.05
CA ILE A 5 3.00 -15.77 6.24
C ILE A 5 3.94 -14.69 5.71
N VAL A 6 5.24 -14.77 6.04
CA VAL A 6 6.24 -13.81 5.56
C VAL A 6 6.40 -13.89 4.04
N PHE A 7 6.40 -15.10 3.48
CA PHE A 7 6.49 -15.32 2.04
C PHE A 7 5.28 -14.73 1.29
N VAL A 8 4.06 -15.03 1.77
CA VAL A 8 2.83 -14.48 1.18
C VAL A 8 2.76 -12.96 1.37
N GLY A 9 3.17 -12.45 2.53
CA GLY A 9 3.25 -11.00 2.78
C GLY A 9 4.18 -10.28 1.80
N GLY A 10 5.34 -10.85 1.50
CA GLY A 10 6.25 -10.33 0.48
C GLY A 10 5.63 -10.31 -0.93
N ILE A 11 4.98 -11.40 -1.34
CA ILE A 11 4.25 -11.47 -2.61
C ILE A 11 3.15 -10.40 -2.67
N CYS A 12 2.37 -10.26 -1.59
CA CYS A 12 1.32 -9.25 -1.50
C CYS A 12 1.87 -7.83 -1.62
N SER A 13 3.00 -7.51 -0.97
CA SER A 13 3.62 -6.19 -1.06
C SER A 13 3.98 -5.82 -2.49
N ILE A 14 4.65 -6.73 -3.22
CA ILE A 14 5.02 -6.53 -4.63
C ILE A 14 3.79 -6.47 -5.54
N ALA A 15 2.78 -7.31 -5.28
CA ALA A 15 1.53 -7.29 -6.03
C ALA A 15 0.78 -5.96 -5.87
N VAL A 16 0.76 -5.40 -4.65
CA VAL A 16 0.17 -4.09 -4.36
C VAL A 16 0.94 -2.98 -5.07
N GLU A 17 2.27 -2.98 -4.98
CA GLU A 17 3.12 -2.00 -5.67
C GLU A 17 2.90 -2.01 -7.19
N THR A 18 2.88 -3.20 -7.78
CA THR A 18 2.63 -3.37 -9.22
C THR A 18 1.22 -2.93 -9.60
N SER A 19 0.21 -3.23 -8.78
CA SER A 19 -1.18 -2.80 -9.01
C SER A 19 -1.34 -1.28 -8.89
N ALA A 20 -0.65 -0.65 -7.93
CA ALA A 20 -0.64 0.79 -7.76
C ALA A 20 -0.09 1.50 -9.00
N SER A 21 1.00 0.98 -9.60
CA SER A 21 1.53 1.55 -10.85
C SER A 21 0.51 1.52 -12.00
N ARG A 22 -0.32 0.48 -12.07
CA ARG A 22 -1.39 0.34 -13.07
C ARG A 22 -2.60 1.23 -12.80
N LEU A 23 -2.90 1.53 -11.54
CA LEU A 23 -3.97 2.46 -11.17
C LEU A 23 -3.59 3.92 -11.48
N VAL A 24 -2.31 4.26 -11.33
CA VAL A 24 -1.80 5.63 -11.55
C VAL A 24 -1.53 5.90 -13.04
N GLY A 25 -1.14 4.90 -13.81
CA GLY A 25 -0.80 5.01 -15.23
C GLY A 25 -1.81 5.75 -16.13
N PRO A 26 -3.14 5.50 -16.04
CA PRO A 26 -4.13 6.18 -16.87
C PRO A 26 -4.28 7.69 -16.59
N TYR A 27 -3.91 8.15 -15.39
CA TYR A 27 -4.21 9.52 -14.92
C TYR A 27 -2.98 10.44 -14.99
N PHE A 28 -1.80 9.90 -14.66
CA PHE A 28 -0.56 10.69 -14.58
C PHE A 28 0.46 10.33 -15.69
N GLY A 29 0.19 9.28 -16.48
CA GLY A 29 1.10 8.77 -17.51
C GLY A 29 2.16 7.80 -16.95
N SER A 30 2.88 7.11 -17.84
CA SER A 30 3.88 6.10 -17.49
C SER A 30 5.30 6.65 -17.35
N SER A 31 5.46 7.87 -16.82
CA SER A 31 6.76 8.53 -16.71
C SER A 31 7.62 7.93 -15.60
N THR A 32 8.93 7.81 -15.84
CA THR A 32 9.92 7.29 -14.85
C THR A 32 9.86 8.05 -13.52
N PHE A 33 9.51 9.33 -13.54
CA PHE A 33 9.33 10.15 -12.34
C PHE A 33 8.22 9.65 -11.41
N ILE A 34 7.09 9.20 -11.97
CA ILE A 34 5.96 8.69 -11.20
C ILE A 34 6.32 7.33 -10.60
N TRP A 35 7.00 6.49 -11.38
CA TRP A 35 7.48 5.20 -10.91
C TRP A 35 8.49 5.34 -9.76
N ALA A 36 9.41 6.31 -9.87
CA ALA A 36 10.36 6.63 -8.79
C ALA A 36 9.65 7.10 -7.51
N ASN A 37 8.62 7.96 -7.63
CA ASN A 37 7.81 8.38 -6.49
C ASN A 37 7.07 7.19 -5.85
N LEU A 38 6.48 6.32 -6.67
CA LEU A 38 5.74 5.14 -6.20
C LEU A 38 6.63 4.20 -5.38
N ILE A 39 7.84 3.90 -5.85
CA ILE A 39 8.80 3.09 -5.10
C ILE A 39 9.24 3.82 -3.82
N GLY A 40 9.55 5.13 -3.92
CA GLY A 40 9.97 5.93 -2.77
C GLY A 40 8.93 5.95 -1.65
N LEU A 41 7.65 6.16 -2.01
CA LEU A 41 6.52 6.09 -1.09
C LEU A 41 6.33 4.67 -0.54
N THR A 42 6.46 3.63 -1.37
CA THR A 42 6.32 2.23 -0.91
C THR A 42 7.37 1.90 0.15
N LEU A 43 8.64 2.25 -0.09
CA LEU A 43 9.72 2.05 0.89
C LEU A 43 9.52 2.87 2.16
N LEU A 44 9.03 4.10 2.04
CA LEU A 44 8.69 4.96 3.18
C LEU A 44 7.60 4.32 4.04
N TYR A 45 6.49 3.87 3.42
CA TYR A 45 5.40 3.23 4.13
C TYR A 45 5.81 1.89 4.75
N LEU A 46 6.62 1.09 4.07
CA LEU A 46 7.19 -0.14 4.62
C LEU A 46 8.07 0.16 5.85
N THR A 47 8.91 1.19 5.79
CA THR A 47 9.75 1.61 6.92
C THR A 47 8.90 1.98 8.13
N ILE A 48 7.87 2.80 7.93
CA ILE A 48 6.92 3.19 8.98
C ILE A 48 6.21 1.95 9.55
N GLY A 49 5.77 1.04 8.66
CA GLY A 49 5.12 -0.22 9.04
C GLY A 49 6.01 -1.14 9.85
N TYR A 50 7.29 -1.29 9.48
CA TYR A 50 8.25 -2.09 10.24
C TYR A 50 8.59 -1.47 11.59
N PHE A 51 8.68 -0.15 11.66
CA PHE A 51 8.93 0.55 12.93
C PHE A 51 7.75 0.37 13.92
N LEU A 52 6.53 0.60 13.46
CA LEU A 52 5.32 0.40 14.26
C LEU A 52 5.09 -1.08 14.58
N GLY A 53 5.24 -1.96 13.60
CA GLY A 53 5.07 -3.40 13.75
C GLY A 53 6.10 -4.01 14.70
N GLY A 54 7.36 -3.60 14.62
CA GLY A 54 8.42 -4.00 15.55
C GLY A 54 8.13 -3.54 16.98
N LYS A 55 7.72 -2.28 17.16
CA LYS A 55 7.36 -1.75 18.47
C LYS A 55 6.16 -2.49 19.11
N ILE A 56 5.18 -2.91 18.30
CA ILE A 56 4.03 -3.69 18.77
C ILE A 56 4.45 -5.13 19.10
N ALA A 57 5.29 -5.74 18.26
CA ALA A 57 5.81 -7.09 18.47
C ALA A 57 6.69 -7.18 19.73
N ASP A 58 7.51 -6.16 20.00
CA ASP A 58 8.32 -6.08 21.22
C ASP A 58 7.47 -5.95 22.49
N ARG A 59 6.30 -5.31 22.40
CA ARG A 59 5.37 -5.14 23.53
C ARG A 59 4.48 -6.36 23.78
N TYR A 60 4.12 -7.09 22.72
CA TYR A 60 3.26 -8.26 22.77
C TYR A 60 3.82 -9.39 21.89
N PRO A 61 4.74 -10.22 22.42
CA PRO A 61 5.36 -11.33 21.69
C PRO A 61 4.41 -12.55 21.59
N GLU A 62 3.16 -12.32 21.20
CA GLU A 62 2.14 -13.35 21.04
C GLU A 62 1.82 -13.58 19.55
N PRO A 63 1.74 -14.84 19.09
CA PRO A 63 1.42 -15.15 17.69
C PRO A 63 0.04 -14.62 17.26
N ALA A 64 -0.90 -14.42 18.20
CA ALA A 64 -2.22 -13.84 17.94
C ALA A 64 -2.15 -12.41 17.39
N VAL A 65 -1.16 -11.62 17.81
CA VAL A 65 -0.96 -10.24 17.35
C VAL A 65 -0.54 -10.23 15.89
N LEU A 66 0.32 -11.16 15.49
CA LEU A 66 0.77 -11.31 14.10
C LEU A 66 -0.40 -11.70 13.17
N TYR A 67 -1.26 -12.63 13.60
CA TYR A 67 -2.47 -12.99 12.84
C TYR A 67 -3.45 -11.82 12.72
N THR A 68 -3.67 -11.08 13.80
CA THR A 68 -4.59 -9.93 13.81
C THR A 68 -4.08 -8.80 12.91
N LEU A 69 -2.80 -8.44 13.02
CA LEU A 69 -2.16 -7.45 12.15
C LEU A 69 -2.24 -7.85 10.68
N THR A 70 -1.96 -9.12 10.37
CA THR A 70 -2.03 -9.63 8.99
C THR A 70 -3.46 -9.61 8.46
N ALA A 71 -4.46 -9.96 9.29
CA ALA A 71 -5.87 -9.91 8.92
C ALA A 71 -6.35 -8.47 8.64
N VAL A 72 -5.99 -7.52 9.52
CA VAL A 72 -6.32 -6.09 9.35
C VAL A 72 -5.62 -5.51 8.11
N ALA A 73 -4.36 -5.89 7.86
CA ALA A 73 -3.63 -5.47 6.67
C ALA A 73 -4.29 -6.00 5.39
N GLY A 74 -4.63 -7.30 5.34
CA GLY A 74 -5.34 -7.90 4.22
C GLY A 74 -6.71 -7.25 3.97
N PHE A 75 -7.46 -6.96 5.05
CA PHE A 75 -8.74 -6.27 4.96
C PHE A 75 -8.59 -4.84 4.42
N SER A 76 -7.58 -4.11 4.87
CA SER A 76 -7.25 -2.77 4.38
C SER A 76 -6.88 -2.78 2.88
N VAL A 77 -6.10 -3.78 2.46
CA VAL A 77 -5.72 -3.96 1.05
C VAL A 77 -6.94 -4.28 0.17
N ALA A 78 -7.89 -5.08 0.67
CA ALA A 78 -9.12 -5.37 -0.06
C ALA A 78 -9.98 -4.12 -0.34
N PHE A 79 -9.86 -3.08 0.49
CA PHE A 79 -10.53 -1.80 0.29
C PHE A 79 -9.88 -0.91 -0.77
N ILE A 80 -8.61 -1.14 -1.14
CA ILE A 80 -7.86 -0.33 -2.12
C ILE A 80 -8.59 -0.19 -3.46
N PRO A 81 -9.01 -1.27 -4.16
CA PRO A 81 -9.68 -1.14 -5.45
C PRO A 81 -11.05 -0.44 -5.35
N MET A 82 -11.74 -0.56 -4.21
CA MET A 82 -13.04 0.07 -3.99
C MET A 82 -12.89 1.58 -3.75
N LEU A 83 -11.84 2.00 -3.04
CA LEU A 83 -11.50 3.40 -2.80
C LEU A 83 -10.78 4.06 -3.98
N SER A 84 -10.17 3.29 -4.87
CA SER A 84 -9.43 3.82 -6.02
C SER A 84 -10.33 4.61 -6.98
N ARG A 85 -11.58 4.18 -7.17
CA ARG A 85 -12.55 4.86 -8.06
C ARG A 85 -12.90 6.30 -7.59
N PRO A 86 -13.40 6.51 -6.36
CA PRO A 86 -13.76 7.85 -5.91
C PRO A 86 -12.54 8.78 -5.75
N ILE A 87 -11.38 8.26 -5.33
CA ILE A 87 -10.17 9.08 -5.20
C ILE A 87 -9.65 9.57 -6.55
N LEU A 88 -9.76 8.77 -7.60
CA LEU A 88 -9.41 9.18 -8.96
C LEU A 88 -10.38 10.20 -9.52
N GLU A 89 -11.68 10.06 -9.28
CA GLU A 89 -12.68 11.06 -9.68
C GLU A 89 -12.48 12.40 -8.96
N ILE A 90 -12.17 12.39 -7.66
CA ILE A 90 -11.86 13.60 -6.89
C ILE A 90 -10.55 14.24 -7.37
N SER A 91 -9.53 13.44 -7.69
CA SER A 91 -8.26 13.96 -8.22
C SER A 91 -8.45 14.61 -9.59
N LEU A 92 -9.28 14.03 -10.47
CA LEU A 92 -9.64 14.65 -11.75
C LEU A 92 -10.41 15.97 -11.55
N ALA A 93 -11.39 15.99 -10.65
CA ALA A 93 -12.16 17.21 -10.34
C ALA A 93 -11.30 18.33 -9.73
N ALA A 94 -10.25 17.96 -8.99
CA ALA A 94 -9.29 18.91 -8.43
C ALA A 94 -8.35 19.49 -9.50
N PHE A 95 -7.96 18.69 -10.51
CA PHE A 95 -7.15 19.18 -11.64
C PHE A 95 -7.95 20.08 -12.59
N ASP A 96 -9.23 19.79 -12.80
CA ASP A 96 -10.13 20.60 -13.65
C ASP A 96 -10.41 22.00 -13.05
N ASN A 97 -10.36 22.14 -11.71
CA ASN A 97 -10.47 23.43 -11.03
C ASN A 97 -9.17 24.26 -11.02
N VAL A 98 -8.03 23.68 -11.41
CA VAL A 98 -6.71 24.34 -11.43
C VAL A 98 -6.27 24.70 -12.85
N SER A 99 -6.95 24.23 -13.89
CA SER A 99 -6.82 24.76 -15.25
C SER A 99 -7.53 26.12 -15.35
N VAL A 100 -6.80 27.18 -14.96
CA VAL A 100 -7.01 28.55 -15.43
C VAL A 100 -6.30 28.80 -16.75
#